data_AF-C4YJ72-F1
#
_entry.id   AF-C4YJ72-F1
#
_cell.length_a   1.000
_cell.length_b   1.000
_cell.length_c   1.000
_cell.angle_alpha   90.00
_cell.angle_beta   90.00
_cell.angle_gamma   90.00
#
_symmetry.space_group_name_H-M   'P 1'
#
loop_
_entity.id
_entity.type
_entity.pdbx_description
1 polymer ?
#
loop_
_entity_poly.entity_id
_entity_poly.type
_entity_poly.pdbx_seq_one_letter_code
_entity_poly.pdbx_strand_id
1 'polypeptide(L)'
;MLGYFESILPYTNGGKLPYWLLFISVVSIFNSVQTYQNINLTKRVYEKNPNQVSPLSARTFGTWTLITSIVRFYGAYYLQNKQIYELTQFTFAIAAWHFLSEWLYFGTCKLGKGLSGPLIVSSVSLVWMYLQKDFYVN
;
A
#
# COMPACT_ATOMS: atom_id res chain seq x y z
N MET A 1 25.56 15.54 -5.06
CA MET A 1 24.79 14.33 -4.69
C MET A 1 23.60 14.68 -3.80
N LEU A 2 23.77 15.31 -2.63
CA LEU A 2 22.65 15.68 -1.73
C LEU A 2 21.55 16.53 -2.41
N GLY A 3 21.92 17.61 -3.12
CA GLY A 3 20.93 18.46 -3.79
C GLY A 3 20.15 17.78 -4.93
N TYR A 4 20.68 16.72 -5.54
CA TYR A 4 19.93 15.93 -6.54
C TYR A 4 18.85 15.07 -5.86
N PHE A 5 19.17 14.43 -4.74
CA PHE A 5 18.19 13.67 -3.97
C PHE A 5 17.07 14.55 -3.40
N GLU A 6 17.39 15.77 -2.96
CA GLU A 6 16.36 16.71 -2.53
C GLU A 6 15.43 17.12 -3.68
N SER A 7 15.95 17.24 -4.91
CA SER A 7 15.14 17.63 -6.07
C SER A 7 14.09 16.60 -6.48
N ILE A 8 14.26 15.32 -6.11
CA ILE A 8 13.32 14.25 -6.43
C ILE A 8 12.34 13.95 -5.29
N LEU A 9 12.54 14.52 -4.09
CA LEU A 9 11.67 14.30 -2.96
C LEU A 9 10.35 15.09 -3.12
N PRO A 10 9.23 14.55 -2.64
CA PRO A 10 7.95 15.25 -2.75
C PRO A 10 7.97 16.51 -1.89
N TYR A 11 7.33 17.54 -2.41
CA TYR A 11 7.09 18.77 -1.68
C TYR A 11 6.04 18.55 -0.59
N THR A 12 6.32 19.02 0.62
CA THR A 12 5.59 18.54 1.81
C THR A 12 4.68 19.53 2.49
N ASN A 13 4.79 20.83 2.20
CA ASN A 13 4.07 21.89 2.92
C ASN A 13 4.14 21.71 4.46
N GLY A 14 5.25 21.17 4.99
CA GLY A 14 5.45 20.90 6.42
C GLY A 14 4.91 19.56 6.94
N GLY A 15 4.15 18.80 6.15
CA GLY A 15 3.58 17.51 6.55
C GLY A 15 4.41 16.29 6.13
N LYS A 16 4.34 15.17 6.88
CA LYS A 16 5.18 13.97 6.61
C LYS A 16 4.53 12.89 5.74
N LEU A 17 3.24 13.01 5.44
CA LEU A 17 2.49 12.02 4.64
C LEU A 17 3.10 11.79 3.24
N PRO A 18 3.57 12.81 2.49
CA PRO A 18 4.22 12.60 1.19
C PRO A 18 5.40 11.62 1.23
N TYR A 19 6.28 11.75 2.23
CA TYR A 19 7.43 10.85 2.38
C TYR A 19 6.99 9.42 2.70
N TRP A 20 5.98 9.28 3.56
CA TRP A 20 5.40 7.98 3.88
C TRP A 20 4.82 7.31 2.63
N LEU A 21 4.04 8.04 1.83
CA LEU A 21 3.45 7.55 0.58
C LEU A 21 4.52 7.13 -0.44
N LEU A 22 5.58 7.94 -0.61
CA LEU A 22 6.69 7.59 -1.48
C LEU A 22 7.36 6.28 -1.03
N PHE A 23 7.66 6.17 0.28
CA PHE A 23 8.29 4.99 0.85
C PHE A 23 7.46 3.71 0.60
N ILE A 24 6.17 3.72 0.95
CA ILE A 24 5.32 2.53 0.80
C ILE A 24 5.03 2.21 -0.67
N SER A 25 5.01 3.19 -1.57
CA SER A 25 4.93 2.96 -3.01
C SER A 25 6.13 2.18 -3.51
N VAL A 26 7.34 2.60 -3.15
CA VAL A 26 8.58 1.91 -3.53
C VAL A 26 8.60 0.48 -2.98
N VAL A 27 8.27 0.29 -1.69
CA VAL A 27 8.16 -1.05 -1.08
C VAL A 27 7.12 -1.92 -1.80
N SER A 28 5.98 -1.35 -2.17
CA SER A 28 4.90 -2.06 -2.87
C SER A 28 5.32 -2.48 -4.29
N ILE A 29 6.06 -1.63 -5.02
CA ILE A 29 6.62 -1.97 -6.34
C ILE A 29 7.58 -3.15 -6.23
N PHE A 30 8.48 -3.14 -5.22
CA PHE A 30 9.36 -4.28 -4.98
C PHE A 30 8.60 -5.56 -4.64
N ASN A 31 7.53 -5.48 -3.85
CA ASN A 31 6.66 -6.61 -3.58
C ASN A 31 5.99 -7.12 -4.87
N SER A 32 5.47 -6.21 -5.71
CA SER A 32 4.89 -6.56 -7.01
C SER A 32 5.87 -7.33 -7.88
N VAL A 33 7.10 -6.86 -8.05
CA VAL A 33 8.13 -7.58 -8.83
C VAL A 33 8.37 -8.98 -8.29
N GLN A 34 8.49 -9.13 -6.95
CA GLN A 34 8.72 -10.43 -6.33
C GLN A 34 7.60 -11.44 -6.62
N THR A 35 6.34 -11.00 -6.71
CA THR A 35 5.21 -11.92 -7.01
C THR A 35 5.27 -12.54 -8.40
N TYR A 36 6.00 -11.94 -9.34
CA TYR A 36 6.23 -12.51 -10.68
C TYR A 36 7.38 -13.52 -10.69
N GLN A 37 8.23 -13.51 -9.66
CA GLN A 37 9.39 -14.40 -9.54
C GLN A 37 9.07 -15.64 -8.70
N ASN A 38 8.36 -15.48 -7.58
CA ASN A 38 7.97 -16.58 -6.71
C ASN A 38 6.70 -16.26 -5.89
N ILE A 39 6.09 -17.30 -5.30
CA ILE A 39 4.85 -17.19 -4.53
C ILE A 39 5.05 -17.22 -3.01
N ASN A 40 6.29 -17.27 -2.53
CA ASN A 40 6.60 -17.58 -1.13
C ASN A 40 6.11 -16.48 -0.17
N LEU A 41 6.32 -15.21 -0.53
CA LEU A 41 5.84 -14.09 0.28
C LEU A 41 4.31 -14.00 0.28
N THR A 42 3.68 -14.18 -0.88
CA THR A 42 2.21 -14.22 -0.99
C THR A 42 1.64 -15.36 -0.13
N LYS A 43 2.25 -16.54 -0.14
CA LYS A 43 1.86 -17.66 0.75
C LYS A 43 1.98 -17.34 2.24
N ARG A 44 2.92 -16.48 2.65
CA ARG A 44 3.02 -16.04 4.04
C ARG A 44 1.89 -15.11 4.44
N VAL A 45 1.39 -14.29 3.52
CA VAL A 45 0.21 -13.43 3.77
C VAL A 45 -1.01 -14.31 4.01
N TYR A 46 -1.26 -15.28 3.11
CA TYR A 46 -2.39 -16.22 3.19
C TYR A 46 -2.01 -17.54 3.88
N GLU A 47 -1.25 -17.47 4.96
CA GLU A 47 -0.61 -18.64 5.59
C GLU A 47 -1.58 -19.64 6.23
N LYS A 48 -2.86 -19.27 6.43
CA LYS A 48 -3.86 -20.21 6.96
C LYS A 48 -4.32 -21.21 5.89
N ASN A 49 -4.27 -20.84 4.61
CA ASN A 49 -4.60 -21.70 3.47
C ASN A 49 -3.62 -21.50 2.28
N PRO A 50 -2.32 -21.76 2.45
CA PRO A 50 -1.30 -21.41 1.45
C PRO A 50 -1.45 -22.16 0.12
N ASN A 51 -2.18 -23.28 0.10
CA ASN A 51 -2.46 -24.05 -1.11
C ASN A 51 -3.40 -23.33 -2.09
N GLN A 52 -4.15 -22.32 -1.63
CA GLN A 52 -4.99 -21.50 -2.49
C GLN A 52 -4.18 -20.44 -3.26
N VAL A 53 -2.93 -20.17 -2.84
CA VAL A 53 -2.03 -19.25 -3.53
C VAL A 53 -1.37 -19.97 -4.71
N SER A 54 -1.99 -19.84 -5.88
CA SER A 54 -1.42 -20.26 -7.17
C SER A 54 -0.45 -19.22 -7.74
N PRO A 55 0.46 -19.60 -8.65
CA PRO A 55 1.29 -18.64 -9.38
C PRO A 55 0.50 -17.55 -10.11
N LEU A 56 -0.67 -17.89 -10.66
CA LEU A 56 -1.55 -16.92 -11.29
C LEU A 56 -2.09 -15.91 -10.27
N SER A 57 -2.64 -16.40 -9.14
CA SER A 57 -3.18 -15.52 -8.10
C SER A 57 -2.13 -14.59 -7.50
N ALA A 58 -0.88 -15.07 -7.34
CA ALA A 58 0.23 -14.26 -6.84
C ALA A 58 0.55 -13.11 -7.80
N ARG A 59 0.62 -13.38 -9.11
CA ARG A 59 0.80 -12.31 -10.12
C ARG A 59 -0.37 -11.34 -10.15
N THR A 60 -1.61 -11.82 -10.04
CA THR A 60 -2.79 -10.94 -9.98
C THR A 60 -2.75 -10.02 -8.75
N PHE A 61 -2.38 -10.56 -7.58
CA PHE A 61 -2.14 -9.75 -6.37
C PHE A 61 -1.02 -8.73 -6.58
N GLY A 62 0.06 -9.14 -7.25
CA GLY A 62 1.16 -8.27 -7.67
C GLY A 62 0.75 -7.12 -8.58
N THR A 63 -0.04 -7.41 -9.62
CA THR A 63 -0.56 -6.39 -10.56
C THR A 63 -1.44 -5.39 -9.83
N TRP A 64 -2.35 -5.87 -8.99
CA TRP A 64 -3.21 -5.00 -8.19
C TRP A 64 -2.39 -4.12 -7.24
N THR A 65 -1.38 -4.71 -6.59
CA THR A 65 -0.43 -3.97 -5.74
C THR A 65 0.34 -2.92 -6.54
N LEU A 66 0.73 -3.22 -7.79
CA LEU A 66 1.45 -2.30 -8.65
C LEU A 66 0.58 -1.08 -9.01
N ILE A 67 -0.67 -1.33 -9.42
CA ILE A 67 -1.62 -0.26 -9.75
C ILE A 67 -1.81 0.66 -8.54
N THR A 68 -2.09 0.10 -7.36
CA THR A 68 -2.26 0.91 -6.14
C THR A 68 -0.97 1.66 -5.73
N SER A 69 0.20 1.06 -5.95
CA SER A 69 1.49 1.70 -5.66
C SER A 69 1.76 2.92 -6.55
N ILE A 70 1.34 2.86 -7.82
CA ILE A 70 1.42 4.00 -8.75
C ILE A 70 0.51 5.12 -8.29
N VAL A 71 -0.75 4.81 -7.93
CA VAL A 71 -1.68 5.82 -7.39
C VAL A 71 -1.09 6.49 -6.15
N ARG A 72 -0.55 5.71 -5.21
CA ARG A 72 0.10 6.24 -3.99
C ARG A 72 1.36 7.05 -4.29
N PHE A 73 2.09 6.69 -5.35
CA PHE A 73 3.28 7.43 -5.79
C PHE A 73 2.87 8.81 -6.29
N TYR A 74 1.87 8.90 -7.16
CA TYR A 74 1.28 10.20 -7.53
C TYR A 74 0.71 10.93 -6.31
N GLY A 75 0.06 10.20 -5.40
CA GLY A 75 -0.37 10.69 -4.10
C GLY A 75 0.74 11.42 -3.36
N ALA A 76 1.96 10.87 -3.32
CA ALA A 76 3.10 11.50 -2.66
C ALA A 76 3.42 12.91 -3.20
N TYR A 77 3.22 13.18 -4.48
CA TYR A 77 3.59 14.47 -5.10
C TYR A 77 2.41 15.44 -5.27
N TYR A 78 1.17 14.97 -5.16
CA TYR A 78 -0.02 15.74 -5.55
C TYR A 78 -1.15 15.69 -4.52
N LEU A 79 -0.85 15.67 -3.21
CA LEU A 79 -1.87 15.63 -2.15
C LEU A 79 -2.80 16.86 -2.13
N GLN A 80 -2.37 18.00 -2.65
CA GLN A 80 -3.21 19.21 -2.75
C GLN A 80 -4.31 19.06 -3.79
N ASN A 81 -4.19 18.10 -4.72
CA ASN A 81 -5.27 17.75 -5.60
C ASN A 81 -6.23 16.80 -4.87
N LYS A 82 -7.43 17.30 -4.57
CA LYS A 82 -8.47 16.54 -3.84
C LYS A 82 -8.75 15.16 -4.46
N GLN A 83 -8.83 15.06 -5.78
CA GLN A 83 -9.14 13.80 -6.46
C GLN A 83 -7.99 12.79 -6.31
N ILE A 84 -6.74 13.23 -6.42
CA ILE A 84 -5.57 12.36 -6.19
C ILE A 84 -5.48 11.94 -4.71
N TYR A 85 -5.77 12.86 -3.79
CA TYR A 85 -5.85 12.55 -2.36
C TYR A 85 -6.86 11.44 -2.08
N GLU A 86 -8.08 11.59 -2.58
CA GLU A 86 -9.18 10.64 -2.37
C GLU A 86 -8.89 9.29 -3.04
N LEU A 87 -8.36 9.29 -4.28
CA LEU A 87 -7.93 8.05 -4.93
C LEU A 87 -6.85 7.32 -4.12
N THR A 88 -5.86 8.05 -3.62
CA THR A 88 -4.81 7.51 -2.76
C THR A 88 -5.39 6.92 -1.48
N GLN A 89 -6.30 7.64 -0.82
CA GLN A 89 -7.00 7.19 0.38
C GLN A 89 -7.81 5.90 0.11
N PHE A 90 -8.53 5.83 -1.00
CA PHE A 90 -9.28 4.64 -1.39
C PHE A 90 -8.40 3.42 -1.61
N THR A 91 -7.16 3.58 -2.09
CA THR A 91 -6.24 2.43 -2.18
C THR A 91 -5.93 1.80 -0.83
N PHE A 92 -5.94 2.57 0.27
CA PHE A 92 -5.76 2.04 1.62
C PHE A 92 -7.05 1.45 2.17
N ALA A 93 -8.20 2.07 1.88
CA ALA A 93 -9.50 1.54 2.25
C ALA A 93 -9.75 0.15 1.63
N ILE A 94 -9.47 -0.01 0.33
CA ILE A 94 -9.63 -1.30 -0.36
C ILE A 94 -8.64 -2.34 0.17
N ALA A 95 -7.39 -1.94 0.45
CA ALA A 95 -6.41 -2.84 1.05
C ALA A 95 -6.84 -3.31 2.45
N ALA A 96 -7.31 -2.39 3.30
CA ALA A 96 -7.81 -2.71 4.63
C ALA A 96 -9.02 -3.66 4.55
N TRP A 97 -9.99 -3.35 3.68
CA TRP A 97 -11.16 -4.21 3.42
C TRP A 97 -10.74 -5.63 2.99
N HIS A 98 -9.82 -5.74 2.04
CA HIS A 98 -9.34 -7.03 1.54
C HIS A 98 -8.68 -7.84 2.68
N PHE A 99 -7.71 -7.28 3.39
CA PHE A 99 -6.99 -8.02 4.43
C PHE A 99 -7.83 -8.31 5.67
N LEU A 100 -8.76 -7.42 6.04
CA LEU A 100 -9.72 -7.67 7.12
C LEU A 100 -10.70 -8.77 6.75
N SER A 101 -11.22 -8.80 5.53
CA SER A 101 -12.15 -9.86 5.10
C SER A 101 -11.46 -11.22 4.99
N GLU A 102 -10.22 -11.28 4.48
CA GLU A 102 -9.41 -12.51 4.44
C GLU A 102 -9.08 -13.05 5.84
N TRP A 103 -8.93 -12.16 6.83
CA TRP A 103 -8.69 -12.56 8.22
C TRP A 103 -9.97 -12.97 8.96
N LEU A 104 -11.02 -12.15 8.91
CA LEU A 104 -12.20 -12.29 9.76
C LEU A 104 -13.31 -13.16 9.15
N TYR A 105 -13.42 -13.22 7.82
CA TYR A 105 -14.51 -13.91 7.13
C TYR A 105 -14.02 -15.11 6.32
N PHE A 106 -13.16 -14.90 5.32
CA PHE A 106 -12.71 -16.00 4.43
C PHE A 106 -11.71 -16.94 5.12
N GLY A 107 -11.02 -16.45 6.17
CA GLY A 107 -10.16 -17.29 7.00
C GLY A 107 -8.95 -17.87 6.27
N THR A 108 -8.43 -17.17 5.27
CA THR A 108 -7.21 -17.50 4.51
C THR A 108 -5.96 -16.88 5.14
N CYS A 109 -6.14 -15.80 5.92
CA CYS A 109 -5.09 -15.15 6.69
C CYS A 109 -5.24 -15.44 8.20
N LYS A 110 -4.17 -15.18 8.96
CA LYS A 110 -4.20 -15.09 10.42
C LYS A 110 -3.34 -13.92 10.88
N LEU A 111 -3.56 -13.42 12.10
CA LEU A 111 -2.63 -12.46 12.70
C LEU A 111 -1.27 -13.14 12.91
N GLY A 112 -0.30 -12.70 12.15
CA GLY A 112 1.05 -13.25 12.09
C GLY A 112 1.95 -12.35 11.26
N LYS A 113 3.23 -12.74 11.12
CA LYS A 113 4.25 -11.93 10.44
C LYS A 113 3.90 -11.61 8.98
N GLY A 114 3.13 -12.47 8.32
CA GLY A 114 2.72 -12.26 6.93
C GLY A 114 1.66 -11.17 6.76
N LEU A 115 0.59 -11.22 7.57
CA LEU A 115 -0.53 -10.27 7.48
C LEU A 115 -0.24 -8.92 8.14
N SER A 116 0.60 -8.90 9.19
CA SER A 116 0.79 -7.70 10.03
C SER A 116 1.27 -6.48 9.25
N GLY A 117 2.21 -6.66 8.32
CA GLY A 117 2.72 -5.56 7.50
C GLY A 117 1.62 -4.89 6.68
N PRO A 118 0.95 -5.62 5.77
CA PRO A 118 -0.15 -5.07 4.98
C PRO A 118 -1.30 -4.47 5.81
N LEU A 119 -1.68 -5.11 6.91
CA LEU A 119 -2.78 -4.64 7.75
C LEU A 119 -2.44 -3.34 8.49
N ILE A 120 -1.22 -3.24 9.05
CA ILE A 120 -0.76 -2.01 9.73
C ILE A 120 -0.62 -0.87 8.73
N VAL A 121 0.04 -1.10 7.59
CA VAL A 121 0.27 -0.06 6.58
C VAL A 121 -1.06 0.47 6.04
N SER A 122 -2.00 -0.40 5.69
CA SER A 122 -3.31 0.03 5.19
C SER A 122 -4.12 0.78 6.24
N SER A 123 -4.19 0.26 7.47
CA SER A 123 -5.00 0.88 8.53
C SER A 123 -4.43 2.23 8.99
N VAL A 124 -3.12 2.30 9.26
CA VAL A 124 -2.47 3.54 9.72
C VAL A 124 -2.52 4.60 8.63
N SER A 125 -2.26 4.24 7.37
CA SER A 125 -2.32 5.20 6.26
C SER A 125 -3.74 5.73 6.05
N LEU A 126 -4.75 4.85 6.11
CA LEU A 126 -6.15 5.27 5.97
C LEU A 126 -6.56 6.25 7.07
N VAL A 127 -6.26 5.92 8.33
CA VAL A 127 -6.57 6.77 9.49
C VAL A 127 -5.81 8.09 9.40
N TRP A 128 -4.51 8.06 9.08
CA TRP A 128 -3.71 9.27 8.95
C TRP A 128 -4.26 10.19 7.85
N MET A 129 -4.57 9.64 6.68
CA MET A 129 -5.19 10.42 5.60
C MET A 129 -6.58 10.94 5.98
N TYR A 130 -7.36 10.18 6.74
CA TYR A 130 -8.65 10.67 7.20
C TYR A 130 -8.50 11.88 8.13
N LEU A 131 -7.61 11.79 9.11
CA LEU A 131 -7.40 12.83 10.13
C LEU A 131 -6.68 14.08 9.61
N GLN A 132 -5.90 13.96 8.53
CA GLN A 132 -5.13 15.08 7.97
C GLN A 132 -5.71 15.58 6.64
N LYS A 133 -6.93 15.18 6.28
CA LYS A 133 -7.54 15.56 5.00
C LYS A 133 -7.57 17.07 4.82
N ASP A 134 -8.04 17.80 5.82
CA ASP A 134 -8.17 19.25 5.72
C ASP A 134 -6.81 19.96 5.62
N PHE A 135 -5.78 19.45 6.30
CA PHE A 135 -4.42 20.01 6.23
C PHE A 135 -3.80 19.91 4.82
N TYR A 136 -4.11 18.85 4.08
CA TYR A 136 -3.49 18.60 2.78
C TYR A 136 -4.32 19.09 1.59
N VAL A 137 -5.65 19.19 1.73
CA VAL A 137 -6.57 19.44 0.62
C VAL A 137 -7.13 20.87 0.62
N ASN A 138 -7.12 21.58 1.75
CA ASN A 138 -7.63 22.95 1.88
C ASN A 138 -6.49 23.93 2.19
#